data_AF-A0A7W0T464-F1
#
_entry.id   AF-A0A7W0T464-F1
#
_cell.length_a   1.000
_cell.length_b   1.000
_cell.length_c   1.000
_cell.angle_alpha   90.00
_cell.angle_beta   90.00
_cell.angle_gamma   90.00
#
_symmetry.space_group_name_H-M   'P 1'
#
loop_
_entity.id
_entity.type
_entity.pdbx_description
1 polymer ?
#
loop_
_entity_poly.entity_id
_entity_poly.type
_entity_poly.pdbx_seq_one_letter_code
_entity_poly.pdbx_strand_id
1 'polypeptide(L)'
;MRWATLLVLACLACLACNDLRDFRGSWEGSRLGGPPVLRVGAGDRATLLIDNLDAHGLQGRLAVDGLLPEVAFESLPGAEADALASLTFAGSPLRVYLAFVPVADGGGDVFVVTALYDDRRVEVRLLRGGGSPVYAIFALGETP
;
A
#
# COMPACT_ATOMS: atom_id res chain seq x y z
N MET A 1 -16.29 39.61 15.07
CA MET A 1 -16.83 38.23 14.93
C MET A 1 -16.44 37.53 13.62
N ARG A 2 -16.30 38.20 12.47
CA ARG A 2 -15.93 37.56 11.17
C ARG A 2 -14.54 36.90 11.11
N TRP A 3 -13.59 37.31 11.95
CA TRP A 3 -12.21 36.80 11.94
C TRP A 3 -12.06 35.45 12.65
N ALA A 4 -12.84 35.22 13.71
CA ALA A 4 -12.84 33.95 14.42
C ALA A 4 -13.37 32.80 13.54
N THR A 5 -14.35 33.09 12.68
CA THR A 5 -14.91 32.09 11.75
C THR A 5 -13.92 31.68 10.66
N LEU A 6 -13.11 32.61 10.14
CA LEU A 6 -12.05 32.32 9.17
C LEU A 6 -10.91 31.49 9.78
N LEU A 7 -10.55 31.78 11.03
CA LEU A 7 -9.51 31.05 11.76
C LEU A 7 -9.95 29.60 12.07
N VAL A 8 -11.22 29.41 12.46
CA VAL A 8 -11.79 28.07 12.68
C VAL A 8 -11.88 27.28 11.36
N LEU A 9 -12.28 27.91 10.24
CA LEU A 9 -12.28 27.25 8.93
C LEU A 9 -10.86 26.88 8.46
N ALA A 10 -9.87 27.74 8.67
CA ALA A 10 -8.48 27.46 8.31
C ALA A 10 -7.88 26.34 9.17
N CYS A 11 -8.16 26.32 10.48
CA CYS A 11 -7.74 25.22 11.35
C CYS A 11 -8.44 23.90 11.01
N LEU A 12 -9.73 23.93 10.66
CA LEU A 12 -10.46 22.74 10.19
C LEU A 12 -9.91 22.22 8.85
N ALA A 13 -9.48 23.10 7.96
CA ALA A 13 -8.84 22.70 6.70
C ALA A 13 -7.45 22.07 6.91
N CYS A 14 -6.67 22.53 7.89
CA CYS A 14 -5.38 21.93 8.22
C CYS A 14 -5.50 20.59 8.96
N LEU A 15 -6.54 20.38 9.76
CA LEU A 15 -6.79 19.12 10.47
C LEU A 15 -7.28 17.98 9.57
N ALA A 16 -7.74 18.30 8.36
CA ALA A 16 -8.24 17.32 7.39
C ALA A 16 -7.20 16.91 6.33
N CYS A 17 -6.00 17.52 6.34
CA CYS A 17 -4.89 17.03 5.53
C CYS A 17 -4.24 15.84 6.25
N ASN A 18 -4.61 14.62 5.85
CA ASN A 18 -3.82 13.44 6.21
C ASN A 18 -2.43 13.60 5.59
N ASP A 19 -1.41 13.84 6.43
CA ASP A 19 -0.02 13.81 5.97
C ASP A 19 0.32 12.35 5.66
N LEU A 20 0.58 12.03 4.40
CA LEU A 20 0.94 10.68 4.00
C LEU A 20 2.18 10.18 4.77
N ARG A 21 3.04 11.08 5.26
CA ARG A 21 4.20 10.72 6.08
C ARG A 21 3.82 9.98 7.36
N ASP A 22 2.60 10.15 7.86
CA ASP A 22 2.11 9.44 9.04
C ASP A 22 2.03 7.92 8.79
N PHE A 23 2.05 7.46 7.54
CA PHE A 23 2.07 6.03 7.20
C PHE A 23 3.44 5.37 7.35
N ARG A 24 4.50 6.11 7.67
CA ARG A 24 5.80 5.50 7.98
C ARG A 24 5.69 4.60 9.20
N GLY A 25 6.39 3.47 9.18
CA GLY A 25 6.35 2.48 10.25
C GLY A 25 5.99 1.08 9.77
N SER A 26 5.68 0.21 10.73
CA SER A 26 5.46 -1.22 10.52
C SER A 26 3.98 -1.54 10.40
N TRP A 27 3.66 -2.35 9.41
CA TRP A 27 2.31 -2.77 9.07
C TRP A 27 2.25 -4.28 8.91
N GLU A 28 1.18 -4.89 9.39
CA GLU A 28 0.96 -6.32 9.29
C GLU A 28 -0.50 -6.66 9.08
N GLY A 29 -0.76 -7.73 8.35
CA GLY A 29 -2.09 -8.31 8.36
C GLY A 29 -2.22 -9.58 7.56
N SER A 30 -3.47 -10.02 7.47
CA SER A 30 -3.84 -11.26 6.81
C SER A 30 -4.31 -11.05 5.38
N ARG A 31 -4.22 -12.11 4.59
CA ARG A 31 -4.81 -12.19 3.26
C ARG A 31 -6.32 -11.94 3.30
N LEU A 32 -6.82 -11.10 2.41
CA LEU A 32 -8.24 -10.92 2.12
C LEU A 32 -8.71 -11.98 1.11
N GLY A 33 -9.94 -12.44 1.31
CA GLY A 33 -10.56 -13.48 0.47
C GLY A 33 -10.36 -14.88 1.06
N GLY A 34 -11.45 -15.44 1.59
CA GLY A 34 -11.51 -16.81 2.11
C GLY A 34 -11.60 -17.94 1.08
N PRO A 35 -12.17 -17.76 -0.13
CA PRO A 35 -12.30 -18.86 -1.08
C PRO A 35 -10.94 -19.43 -1.52
N PRO A 36 -10.75 -20.77 -1.51
CA PRO A 36 -9.49 -21.40 -1.91
C PRO A 36 -9.02 -21.02 -3.31
N VAL A 37 -9.94 -20.71 -4.23
CA VAL A 37 -9.62 -20.33 -5.62
C VAL A 37 -8.80 -19.04 -5.74
N LEU A 38 -8.82 -18.18 -4.72
CA LEU A 38 -8.05 -16.93 -4.70
C LEU A 38 -6.68 -17.10 -4.01
N ARG A 39 -6.35 -18.28 -3.50
CA ARG A 39 -5.08 -18.59 -2.82
C ARG A 39 -4.02 -19.04 -3.83
N VAL A 40 -3.47 -18.09 -4.57
CA VAL A 40 -2.52 -18.37 -5.66
C VAL A 40 -1.14 -17.80 -5.32
N GLY A 41 -0.15 -18.68 -5.14
CA GLY A 41 1.27 -18.32 -5.12
C GLY A 41 1.79 -17.53 -3.92
N ALA A 42 0.98 -17.29 -2.88
CA ALA A 42 1.41 -16.61 -1.65
C ALA A 42 0.65 -17.13 -0.43
N GLY A 43 1.27 -17.01 0.75
CA GLY A 43 0.70 -17.38 2.04
C GLY A 43 -0.39 -16.45 2.55
N ASP A 44 -0.67 -16.56 3.85
CA ASP A 44 -1.82 -15.91 4.50
C ASP A 44 -1.44 -14.63 5.27
N ARG A 45 -0.15 -14.30 5.42
CA ARG A 45 0.34 -13.11 6.14
C ARG A 45 1.30 -12.30 5.28
N ALA A 46 1.23 -10.98 5.45
CA ALA A 46 2.21 -10.05 4.92
C ALA A 46 2.61 -9.03 5.99
N THR A 47 3.86 -8.58 5.91
CA THR A 47 4.39 -7.45 6.68
C THR A 47 4.97 -6.42 5.72
N LEU A 48 4.75 -5.16 6.02
CA LEU A 48 5.24 -4.03 5.25
C LEU A 48 5.86 -3.04 6.21
N LEU A 49 7.11 -2.68 5.98
CA LEU A 49 7.73 -1.53 6.61
C LEU A 49 7.84 -0.41 5.59
N ILE A 50 7.29 0.76 5.92
CA ILE A 50 7.43 1.97 5.11
C ILE A 50 8.56 2.80 5.72
N ASP A 51 9.74 2.75 5.10
CA ASP A 51 10.94 3.48 5.55
C ASP A 51 10.85 4.97 5.16
N ASN A 52 10.46 5.25 3.91
CA ASN A 52 10.27 6.61 3.41
C ASN A 52 8.99 6.74 2.59
N LEU A 53 8.36 7.90 2.74
CA LEU A 53 7.15 8.28 2.04
C LEU A 53 7.14 9.80 1.87
N ASP A 54 7.26 10.25 0.64
CA ASP A 54 7.31 11.67 0.29
C ASP A 54 6.82 11.92 -1.15
N ALA A 55 7.14 13.09 -1.70
CA ALA A 55 6.72 13.49 -3.05
C ALA A 55 7.39 12.66 -4.17
N HIS A 56 8.48 11.94 -3.88
CA HIS A 56 9.21 11.10 -4.82
C HIS A 56 8.71 9.66 -4.83
N GLY A 57 7.92 9.24 -3.83
CA GLY A 57 7.33 7.92 -3.81
C GLY A 57 7.30 7.27 -2.43
N LEU A 58 7.18 5.94 -2.46
CA LEU A 58 7.21 5.05 -1.31
C LEU A 58 8.42 4.13 -1.44
N GLN A 59 9.20 4.03 -0.36
CA GLN A 59 10.29 3.09 -0.20
C GLN A 59 10.09 2.28 1.08
N GLY A 60 10.37 0.99 1.02
CA GLY A 60 10.14 0.13 2.15
C GLY A 60 10.64 -1.29 1.99
N ARG A 61 10.23 -2.15 2.92
CA ARG A 61 10.50 -3.59 2.93
C ARG A 61 9.18 -4.36 2.99
N LEU A 62 9.03 -5.38 2.15
CA LEU A 62 7.84 -6.22 2.07
C LEU A 62 8.24 -7.67 2.32
N ALA A 63 7.57 -8.34 3.27
CA ALA A 63 7.65 -9.78 3.44
C ALA A 63 6.27 -10.40 3.27
N VAL A 64 6.21 -11.55 2.59
CA VAL A 64 4.97 -12.27 2.33
C VAL A 64 5.25 -13.75 2.52
N ASP A 65 4.51 -14.38 3.42
CA ASP A 65 4.70 -15.79 3.76
C ASP A 65 4.70 -16.65 2.50
N GLY A 66 5.70 -17.53 2.36
CA GLY A 66 5.81 -18.46 1.24
C GLY A 66 6.10 -17.84 -0.13
N LEU A 67 6.32 -16.51 -0.23
CA LEU A 67 6.64 -15.84 -1.49
C LEU A 67 7.87 -14.94 -1.40
N LEU A 68 7.89 -14.00 -0.44
CA LEU A 68 8.94 -12.98 -0.31
C LEU A 68 9.59 -13.07 1.08
N PRO A 69 10.86 -13.53 1.19
CA PRO A 69 11.65 -13.31 2.39
C PRO A 69 12.04 -11.83 2.42
N GLU A 70 11.52 -11.05 3.37
CA GLU A 70 11.65 -9.57 3.48
C GLU A 70 12.58 -8.90 2.44
N VAL A 71 11.98 -8.23 1.46
CA VAL A 71 12.69 -7.60 0.34
C VAL A 71 12.45 -6.10 0.30
N ALA A 72 13.51 -5.34 0.02
CA ALA A 72 13.38 -3.92 -0.24
C ALA A 72 12.63 -3.68 -1.56
N PHE A 73 11.83 -2.63 -1.60
CA PHE A 73 11.18 -2.16 -2.82
C PHE A 73 11.05 -0.65 -2.85
N GLU A 74 10.90 -0.13 -4.06
CA GLU A 74 10.65 1.28 -4.33
C GLU A 74 9.50 1.39 -5.33
N SER A 75 8.63 2.36 -5.11
CA SER A 75 7.56 2.67 -6.06
C SER A 75 8.12 3.21 -7.37
N LEU A 76 7.52 2.82 -8.49
CA LEU A 76 7.83 3.30 -9.82
C LEU A 76 7.68 4.83 -9.89
N PRO A 77 8.77 5.56 -10.19
CA PRO A 77 8.71 7.02 -10.27
C PRO A 77 7.72 7.49 -11.34
N GLY A 78 6.87 8.46 -10.98
CA GLY A 78 5.88 9.05 -11.88
C GLY A 78 4.61 8.22 -12.05
N ALA A 79 4.56 6.97 -11.59
CA ALA A 79 3.35 6.15 -11.63
C ALA A 79 2.26 6.70 -10.69
N GLU A 80 2.66 7.42 -9.65
CA GLU A 80 1.80 8.13 -8.73
C GLU A 80 1.11 9.37 -9.35
N ALA A 81 1.56 9.80 -10.54
CA ALA A 81 0.92 10.84 -11.35
C ALA A 81 -0.06 10.27 -12.39
N ASP A 82 -0.15 8.94 -12.51
CA ASP A 82 -1.11 8.27 -13.39
C ASP A 82 -2.55 8.48 -12.89
N ALA A 83 -3.50 8.61 -13.81
CA ALA A 83 -4.92 8.69 -13.51
C ALA A 83 -5.40 7.49 -12.66
N LEU A 84 -4.81 6.31 -12.82
CA LEU A 84 -5.09 5.14 -12.00
C LEU A 84 -4.67 5.32 -10.52
N ALA A 85 -3.66 6.14 -10.24
CA ALA A 85 -3.26 6.51 -8.88
C ALA A 85 -4.18 7.58 -8.25
N SER A 86 -5.10 8.16 -9.04
CA SER A 86 -6.03 9.22 -8.62
C SER A 86 -7.51 8.78 -8.53
N LEU A 87 -7.81 7.50 -8.77
CA LEU A 87 -9.19 6.98 -8.67
C LEU A 87 -9.63 6.88 -7.21
N THR A 88 -10.50 7.80 -6.77
CA THR A 88 -11.11 7.80 -5.44
C THR A 88 -12.63 7.64 -5.50
N PHE A 89 -13.15 6.54 -4.95
CA PHE A 89 -14.53 6.30 -4.53
C PHE A 89 -14.66 6.39 -2.99
N ALA A 90 -15.87 6.41 -2.42
CA ALA A 90 -16.01 6.27 -0.97
C ALA A 90 -15.42 4.93 -0.52
N GLY A 91 -14.52 4.94 0.47
CA GLY A 91 -13.71 3.76 0.84
C GLY A 91 -12.54 3.50 -0.11
N SER A 92 -12.08 4.50 -0.87
CA SER A 92 -10.91 4.38 -1.75
C SER A 92 -9.62 4.91 -1.12
N PRO A 93 -8.48 4.52 -1.70
CA PRO A 93 -7.19 4.92 -1.18
C PRO A 93 -6.99 6.44 -1.24
N LEU A 94 -6.35 7.00 -0.22
CA LEU A 94 -5.71 8.32 -0.25
C LEU A 94 -4.64 8.40 -1.34
N ARG A 95 -3.91 7.30 -1.54
CA ARG A 95 -2.82 7.20 -2.51
C ARG A 95 -2.54 5.76 -2.87
N VAL A 96 -2.11 5.54 -4.11
CA VAL A 96 -1.67 4.23 -4.61
C VAL A 96 -0.24 4.34 -5.13
N TYR A 97 0.59 3.37 -4.75
CA TYR A 97 1.96 3.21 -5.21
C TYR A 97 2.10 1.87 -5.92
N LEU A 98 2.85 1.86 -7.02
CA LEU A 98 3.06 0.70 -7.87
C LEU A 98 4.54 0.32 -7.83
N ALA A 99 4.87 -0.96 -7.70
CA ALA A 99 6.26 -1.43 -7.71
C ALA A 99 6.37 -2.80 -8.39
N PHE A 100 7.57 -3.15 -8.81
CA PHE A 100 7.93 -4.52 -9.19
C PHE A 100 8.95 -5.05 -8.19
N VAL A 101 8.66 -6.25 -7.68
CA VAL A 101 9.49 -6.90 -6.67
C VAL A 101 9.96 -8.25 -7.21
N PRO A 102 11.28 -8.48 -7.32
CA PRO A 102 11.80 -9.74 -7.81
C PRO A 102 11.52 -10.87 -6.83
N VAL A 103 11.10 -12.02 -7.35
CA VAL A 103 10.88 -13.25 -6.56
C VAL A 103 11.90 -14.31 -6.96
N ALA A 104 12.48 -14.98 -5.97
CA ALA A 104 13.52 -15.98 -6.17
C ALA A 104 13.03 -17.33 -6.73
N ASP A 105 11.75 -17.47 -7.09
CA ASP A 105 11.13 -18.72 -7.54
C ASP A 105 11.23 -18.96 -9.06
N GLY A 106 11.97 -18.10 -9.77
CA GLY A 106 12.15 -18.17 -11.22
C GLY A 106 10.93 -17.70 -12.03
N GLY A 107 9.86 -17.23 -11.39
CA GLY A 107 8.67 -16.67 -12.05
C GLY A 107 8.84 -15.22 -12.51
N GLY A 108 9.94 -14.57 -12.16
CA GLY A 108 10.17 -13.15 -12.39
C GLY A 108 9.49 -12.27 -11.34
N ASP A 109 9.29 -11.00 -11.70
CA ASP A 109 8.82 -9.98 -10.76
C ASP A 109 7.32 -10.10 -10.46
N VAL A 110 6.96 -9.82 -9.22
CA VAL A 110 5.57 -9.60 -8.80
C VAL A 110 5.27 -8.12 -8.88
N PHE A 111 4.14 -7.77 -9.50
CA PHE A 111 3.60 -6.43 -9.46
C PHE A 111 2.91 -6.19 -8.11
N VAL A 112 3.36 -5.16 -7.41
CA VAL A 112 2.89 -4.79 -6.08
C VAL A 112 2.12 -3.47 -6.18
N VAL A 113 0.88 -3.49 -5.69
CA VAL A 113 0.04 -2.30 -5.52
C VAL A 113 -0.10 -2.04 -4.04
N THR A 114 0.41 -0.91 -3.57
CA THR A 114 0.28 -0.47 -2.17
C THR A 114 -0.69 0.70 -2.10
N ALA A 115 -1.80 0.51 -1.41
CA ALA A 115 -2.87 1.50 -1.26
C ALA A 115 -2.97 1.97 0.19
N LEU A 116 -2.91 3.28 0.42
CA LEU A 116 -3.05 3.89 1.75
C LEU A 116 -4.48 4.39 1.93
N TYR A 117 -5.15 4.10 3.04
CA TYR A 117 -6.54 4.50 3.31
C TYR A 117 -6.64 5.44 4.51
N ASP A 118 -7.66 6.30 4.52
CA ASP A 118 -7.91 7.29 5.58
C ASP A 118 -8.20 6.69 6.97
N ASP A 119 -8.66 5.44 7.02
CA ASP A 119 -8.92 4.66 8.23
C ASP A 119 -7.66 4.00 8.84
N ARG A 120 -6.46 4.50 8.52
CA ARG A 120 -5.16 3.92 8.95
C ARG A 120 -5.04 2.45 8.54
N ARG A 121 -5.50 2.11 7.34
CA ARG A 121 -5.28 0.80 6.72
C ARG A 121 -4.32 0.94 5.55
N VAL A 122 -3.45 -0.05 5.39
CA VAL A 122 -2.67 -0.23 4.15
C VAL A 122 -3.13 -1.51 3.49
N GLU A 123 -3.38 -1.48 2.17
CA GLU A 123 -3.70 -2.68 1.41
C GLU A 123 -2.57 -2.98 0.42
N VAL A 124 -2.10 -4.22 0.40
CA VAL A 124 -1.07 -4.68 -0.54
C VAL A 124 -1.68 -5.72 -1.46
N ARG A 125 -1.63 -5.48 -2.77
CA ARG A 125 -2.05 -6.43 -3.80
C ARG A 125 -0.84 -6.93 -4.58
N LEU A 126 -0.78 -8.24 -4.78
CA LEU A 126 0.28 -8.93 -5.50
C LEU A 126 -0.31 -9.56 -6.74
N LEU A 127 0.26 -9.26 -7.91
CA LEU A 127 -0.14 -9.86 -9.17
C LEU A 127 1.08 -10.33 -9.96
N ARG A 128 1.02 -11.57 -10.44
CA ARG A 128 1.96 -12.09 -11.44
C ARG A 128 1.25 -13.12 -12.30
N GLY A 129 1.43 -13.03 -13.61
CA GLY A 129 0.95 -14.03 -14.56
C GLY A 129 1.97 -15.15 -14.81
N GLY A 130 1.80 -15.88 -15.91
CA GLY A 130 2.79 -16.85 -16.39
C GLY A 130 2.76 -18.21 -15.70
N GLY A 131 3.89 -18.92 -15.71
CA GLY A 131 4.01 -20.31 -15.22
C GLY A 131 3.99 -20.46 -13.69
N SER A 132 4.23 -19.37 -12.95
CA SER A 132 4.18 -19.31 -11.49
C SER A 132 3.29 -18.12 -11.07
N PRO A 133 1.97 -18.20 -11.29
CA PRO A 133 1.09 -17.07 -11.05
C PRO A 133 1.02 -16.71 -9.56
N VAL A 134 0.78 -15.43 -9.28
CA VAL A 134 0.55 -14.90 -7.93
C VAL A 134 -0.70 -14.03 -7.97
N TYR A 135 -1.58 -14.28 -7.01
CA TYR A 135 -2.69 -13.38 -6.71
C TYR A 135 -2.91 -13.36 -5.21
N ALA A 136 -2.74 -12.18 -4.61
CA ALA A 136 -2.99 -11.97 -3.19
C ALA A 136 -3.41 -10.54 -2.93
N ILE A 137 -4.24 -10.35 -1.91
CA ILE A 137 -4.60 -9.05 -1.35
C ILE A 137 -4.43 -9.18 0.15
N PHE A 138 -3.80 -8.21 0.80
CA PHE A 138 -3.64 -8.15 2.25
C PHE A 138 -4.18 -6.83 2.78
N ALA A 139 -4.94 -6.88 3.88
CA ALA A 139 -5.27 -5.68 4.65
C ALA A 139 -4.36 -5.62 5.85
N LEU A 140 -3.51 -4.60 5.90
CA LEU A 140 -2.50 -4.40 6.92
C LEU A 140 -2.96 -3.31 7.90
N GLY A 141 -2.87 -3.60 9.18
CA GLY A 141 -3.00 -2.65 10.27
C GLY A 141 -1.62 -2.24 10.79
N GLU A 142 -1.56 -1.09 11.44
CA GLU A 142 -0.35 -0.62 12.09
C GLU A 142 0.05 -1.56 13.23
N THR A 143 1.35 -1.79 13.36
CA THR A 143 1.94 -2.57 14.45
C THR A 143 2.50 -1.61 15.51
N PRO A 144 2.32 -1.89 16.82
CA PRO A 144 2.86 -1.04 17.90
C PRO A 144 4.38 -0.90 17.90
#